data_AF-A0A8X6KWU7-F1
#
_entry.id   AF-A0A8X6KWU7-F1
#
_cell.length_a   1.000
_cell.length_b   1.000
_cell.length_c   1.000
_cell.angle_alpha   90.00
_cell.angle_beta   90.00
_cell.angle_gamma   90.00
#
_symmetry.space_group_name_H-M   'P 1'
#
loop_
_entity.id
_entity.type
_entity.pdbx_description
1 polymer ?
#
loop_
_entity_poly.entity_id
_entity_poly.type
_entity_poly.pdbx_seq_one_letter_code
_entity_poly.pdbx_strand_id
1 'polypeptide(L)'
;MDARETNPDSEFLSFQFWSLFVLITVSSSALCAVIFLIDAVCYEMLSHKKEEYGFQRLWGTIGWGVGALAGGYINQLTSPDPSNIDYSLSFFLLGLLSLVDLIPVFKLRVEEVKYSSQICKDIWSLLCRIDMAINVIIVFTIGALSGLIWNYQFWFMKEIGASQVLLGLSMIFEGVVAELPCFLISGWVIRKIGYANCNSLALLCFGLRYLCFAYMWNPWMTSPVGLLHGPTFGIFFASMTLYGKT
;
A
#
# COMPACT_ATOMS: atom_id res chain seq x y z
N MET A 1 9.37 38.59 13.93
CA MET A 1 10.63 38.82 13.19
C MET A 1 11.55 37.66 13.48
N ASP A 2 11.50 36.62 12.65
CA ASP A 2 12.66 35.95 12.03
C ASP A 2 12.10 34.84 11.11
N ALA A 3 11.48 35.28 10.02
CA ALA A 3 11.20 34.40 8.90
C ALA A 3 12.53 34.25 8.16
N ARG A 4 13.32 33.24 8.54
CA ARG A 4 14.42 32.79 7.68
C ARG A 4 13.75 32.30 6.40
N GLU A 5 13.85 33.09 5.34
CA GLU A 5 13.72 32.59 3.98
C GLU A 5 14.79 31.51 3.82
N THR A 6 14.41 30.26 4.09
CA THR A 6 15.26 29.12 3.75
C THR A 6 15.29 29.08 2.23
N ASN A 7 16.45 29.43 1.68
CA ASN A 7 16.67 29.27 0.25
C ASN A 7 16.51 27.77 -0.05
N PRO A 8 15.53 27.34 -0.86
CA PRO A 8 15.23 25.91 -1.06
C PRO A 8 16.46 25.14 -1.53
N ASP A 9 17.35 25.79 -2.30
CA ASP A 9 18.62 25.23 -2.75
C ASP A 9 19.57 24.86 -1.60
N SER A 10 19.49 25.55 -0.46
CA SER A 10 20.33 25.27 0.72
C SER A 10 19.85 24.08 1.54
N GLU A 11 18.55 23.78 1.51
CA GLU A 11 17.96 22.62 2.23
C GLU A 11 18.42 21.31 1.59
N PHE A 12 18.47 21.25 0.26
CA PHE A 12 18.97 20.10 -0.51
C PHE A 12 20.48 19.86 -0.36
N LEU A 13 21.25 20.86 0.06
CA LEU A 13 22.68 20.70 0.38
C LEU A 13 22.93 20.26 1.84
N SER A 14 21.92 20.27 2.69
CA SER A 14 22.10 19.96 4.11
C SER A 14 22.36 18.47 4.34
N PHE A 15 23.27 18.16 5.27
CA PHE A 15 23.52 16.77 5.71
C PHE A 15 22.27 16.14 6.33
N GLN A 16 21.43 16.94 6.98
CA GLN A 16 20.16 16.50 7.57
C GLN A 16 19.19 15.97 6.50
N PHE A 17 19.06 16.67 5.37
CA PHE A 17 18.24 16.22 4.26
C PHE A 17 18.72 14.86 3.71
N TRP A 18 20.00 14.74 3.36
CA TRP A 18 20.53 13.50 2.78
C TRP A 18 20.51 12.32 3.75
N SER A 19 20.77 12.56 5.04
CA SER A 19 20.68 11.50 6.05
C SER A 19 19.25 11.01 6.24
N LEU A 20 18.28 11.92 6.34
CA LEU A 20 16.85 11.55 6.40
C LEU A 20 16.39 10.87 5.12
N PHE A 21 16.82 11.35 3.95
CA PHE A 21 16.48 10.75 2.66
C PHE A 21 16.93 9.28 2.58
N VAL A 22 18.18 9.00 2.95
CA VAL A 22 18.70 7.62 2.98
C VAL A 22 17.95 6.77 3.99
N LEU A 23 17.73 7.27 5.22
CA LEU A 23 17.00 6.55 6.26
C LEU A 23 15.56 6.22 5.85
N ILE A 24 14.84 7.17 5.27
CA ILE A 24 13.46 6.97 4.80
C ILE A 24 13.43 5.99 3.62
N THR A 25 14.38 6.08 2.69
CA THR A 25 14.44 5.18 1.53
C THR A 25 14.71 3.73 1.95
N VAL A 26 15.69 3.52 2.84
CA VAL A 26 16.04 2.19 3.35
C VAL A 26 14.89 1.61 4.17
N SER A 27 14.33 2.40 5.09
CA SER A 27 13.21 1.94 5.94
C SER A 27 11.96 1.62 5.11
N SER A 28 11.61 2.43 4.11
CA SER A 28 10.46 2.18 3.23
C SER A 28 10.66 0.92 2.38
N SER A 29 11.87 0.70 1.88
CA SER A 29 12.20 -0.51 1.11
C SER A 29 12.13 -1.76 1.99
N ALA A 30 12.65 -1.69 3.21
CA ALA A 30 12.58 -2.78 4.17
C ALA A 30 11.12 -3.08 4.59
N LEU A 31 10.32 -2.05 4.86
CA LEU A 31 8.90 -2.21 5.20
C LEU A 31 8.13 -2.90 4.08
N CYS A 32 8.37 -2.49 2.83
CA CYS A 32 7.76 -3.08 1.65
C CYS A 32 8.13 -4.57 1.52
N ALA A 33 9.41 -4.91 1.68
CA ALA A 33 9.88 -6.30 1.66
C ALA A 33 9.22 -7.14 2.76
N VAL A 34 9.11 -6.61 3.98
CA VAL A 34 8.47 -7.30 5.11
C VAL A 34 6.98 -7.56 4.82
N ILE A 35 6.24 -6.59 4.29
CA ILE A 35 4.82 -6.76 3.95
C ILE A 35 4.63 -7.93 2.97
N PHE A 36 5.42 -7.98 1.89
CA PHE A 36 5.31 -9.06 0.90
C PHE A 36 5.76 -10.42 1.44
N LEU A 37 6.77 -10.46 2.32
CA LEU A 37 7.19 -11.68 2.99
C LEU A 37 6.09 -12.22 3.91
N ILE A 38 5.46 -11.35 4.71
CA ILE A 38 4.34 -11.73 5.57
C ILE A 38 3.18 -12.25 4.74
N ASP A 39 2.85 -11.58 3.63
CA ASP A 39 1.80 -12.01 2.72
C ASP A 39 2.10 -13.38 2.11
N ALA A 40 3.34 -13.63 1.68
CA ALA A 40 3.77 -14.93 1.16
C ALA A 40 3.70 -16.04 2.23
N VAL A 41 4.20 -15.79 3.45
CA VAL A 41 4.14 -16.74 4.57
C VAL A 41 2.70 -17.03 4.96
N CYS A 42 1.86 -16.00 5.07
CA CYS A 42 0.45 -16.15 5.39
C CYS A 42 -0.28 -17.01 4.35
N TYR A 43 0.01 -16.79 3.07
CA TYR A 43 -0.60 -17.55 1.98
C TYR A 43 -0.19 -19.03 1.98
N GLU A 44 1.07 -19.32 2.33
CA GLU A 44 1.55 -20.70 2.49
C GLU A 44 0.95 -21.38 3.73
N MET A 45 0.85 -20.69 4.86
CA MET A 45 0.21 -21.21 6.07
C MET A 45 -1.26 -21.57 5.87
N LEU A 46 -1.97 -20.88 4.96
CA LEU A 46 -3.37 -21.19 4.64
C LEU A 46 -3.54 -22.51 3.87
N SER A 47 -2.48 -23.06 3.26
CA SER A 47 -2.44 -24.36 2.56
C SER A 47 -3.69 -24.68 1.72
N HIS A 48 -4.70 -25.37 2.28
CA HIS A 48 -5.94 -25.77 1.60
C HIS A 48 -7.04 -24.70 1.57
N LYS A 49 -6.95 -23.64 2.37
CA LYS A 49 -7.96 -22.57 2.53
C LYS A 49 -7.49 -21.25 1.93
N LYS A 50 -6.89 -21.28 0.73
CA LYS A 50 -6.29 -20.10 0.09
C LYS A 50 -7.34 -19.02 -0.23
N GLU A 51 -8.60 -19.39 -0.38
CA GLU A 51 -9.73 -18.48 -0.49
C GLU A 51 -9.97 -17.61 0.76
N GLU A 52 -9.51 -18.02 1.94
CA GLU A 52 -9.62 -17.23 3.18
C GLU A 52 -8.54 -16.13 3.28
N TYR A 53 -7.55 -16.11 2.36
CA TYR A 53 -6.48 -15.11 2.36
C TYR A 53 -7.00 -13.68 2.29
N GLY A 54 -8.00 -13.42 1.44
CA GLY A 54 -8.62 -12.08 1.34
C GLY A 54 -9.26 -11.62 2.66
N PHE A 55 -9.83 -12.56 3.42
CA PHE A 55 -10.39 -12.27 4.74
C PHE A 55 -9.31 -11.99 5.79
N GLN A 56 -8.18 -12.70 5.73
CA GLN A 56 -7.03 -12.38 6.57
C GLN A 56 -6.44 -11.01 6.24
N ARG A 57 -6.32 -10.68 4.94
CA ARG A 57 -5.78 -9.39 4.48
C ARG A 57 -6.65 -8.20 4.86
N LEU A 58 -7.97 -8.39 4.95
CA LEU A 58 -8.93 -7.38 5.43
C LEU A 58 -8.53 -6.79 6.78
N TRP A 59 -8.06 -7.62 7.73
CA TRP A 59 -7.63 -7.12 9.03
C TRP A 59 -6.45 -6.16 8.93
N GLY A 60 -5.59 -6.32 7.92
CA GLY A 60 -4.53 -5.37 7.59
C GLY A 60 -5.09 -4.02 7.11
N THR A 61 -6.09 -4.03 6.23
CA THR A 61 -6.74 -2.82 5.70
C THR A 61 -7.51 -2.07 6.78
N ILE A 62 -8.25 -2.80 7.63
CA ILE A 62 -8.90 -2.23 8.82
C ILE A 62 -7.84 -1.65 9.77
N GLY A 63 -6.75 -2.37 10.02
CA GLY A 63 -5.65 -1.92 10.86
C GLY A 63 -5.02 -0.62 10.35
N TRP A 64 -4.84 -0.48 9.03
CA TRP A 64 -4.32 0.74 8.42
C TRP A 64 -5.25 1.94 8.68
N GLY A 65 -6.56 1.79 8.43
CA GLY A 65 -7.57 2.82 8.67
C GLY A 65 -7.69 3.21 10.15
N VAL A 66 -7.83 2.23 11.04
CA VAL A 66 -7.94 2.47 12.49
C VAL A 66 -6.65 3.08 13.04
N GLY A 67 -5.49 2.60 12.60
CA GLY A 67 -4.19 3.10 13.01
C GLY A 67 -3.96 4.57 12.62
N ALA A 68 -4.34 4.95 11.39
CA ALA A 68 -4.24 6.34 10.93
C ALA A 68 -5.16 7.28 11.72
N LEU A 69 -6.40 6.87 11.99
CA LEU A 69 -7.34 7.65 12.79
C LEU A 69 -6.89 7.79 14.24
N ALA A 70 -6.46 6.69 14.87
CA ALA A 70 -5.95 6.69 16.23
C ALA A 70 -4.71 7.58 16.36
N GLY A 71 -3.71 7.40 15.48
CA GLY A 71 -2.50 8.22 15.46
C GLY A 71 -2.80 9.70 15.24
N GLY A 72 -3.69 10.02 14.30
CA GLY A 72 -4.13 11.40 14.07
C GLY A 72 -4.81 12.03 15.28
N TYR A 73 -5.70 11.30 15.94
CA TYR A 73 -6.39 11.76 17.15
C TYR A 73 -5.43 11.96 18.33
N ILE A 74 -4.50 11.03 18.54
CA ILE A 74 -3.47 11.11 19.60
C ILE A 74 -2.58 12.34 19.39
N ASN A 75 -2.12 12.56 18.15
CA ASN A 75 -1.30 13.73 17.81
C ASN A 75 -2.07 15.04 18.04
N GLN A 76 -3.38 15.07 17.76
CA GLN A 76 -4.22 16.24 17.99
C GLN A 76 -4.47 16.52 19.49
N LEU A 77 -4.57 15.49 20.33
CA LEU A 77 -4.70 15.67 21.78
C LEU A 77 -3.41 16.13 22.45
N THR A 78 -2.27 15.67 21.94
CA THR A 78 -0.95 15.90 22.55
C THR A 78 -0.36 17.24 22.15
N SER A 79 -0.81 17.82 21.03
CA SER A 79 -0.29 19.07 20.47
C SER A 79 -1.19 20.26 20.89
N PRO A 80 -0.73 21.16 21.78
CA PRO A 80 -1.51 22.34 22.19
C PRO A 80 -1.63 23.40 21.09
N ASP A 81 -0.70 23.40 20.13
CA ASP A 81 -0.64 24.33 19.00
C ASP A 81 -0.70 23.56 17.66
N PRO A 82 -1.64 23.89 16.74
CA PRO A 82 -1.73 23.26 15.42
C PRO A 82 -0.49 23.40 14.54
N SER A 83 0.41 24.35 14.84
CA SER A 83 1.60 24.64 14.03
C SER A 83 2.81 23.76 14.36
N ASN A 84 2.88 23.19 15.56
CA ASN A 84 3.95 22.28 15.99
C ASN A 84 3.34 21.00 16.55
N ILE A 85 3.11 20.03 15.67
CA ILE A 85 2.54 18.73 16.03
C ILE A 85 3.63 17.90 16.72
N ASP A 86 3.39 17.49 17.98
CA ASP A 86 4.27 16.59 18.70
C ASP A 86 3.95 15.13 18.33
N TYR A 87 4.86 14.51 17.57
CA TYR A 87 4.74 13.12 17.13
C TYR A 87 5.31 12.11 18.14
N SER A 88 5.94 12.57 19.23
CA SER A 88 6.69 11.70 20.15
C SER A 88 5.83 10.58 20.74
N LEU A 89 4.59 10.89 21.14
CA LEU A 89 3.67 9.91 21.71
C LEU A 89 3.27 8.83 20.69
N SER A 90 3.06 9.21 19.43
CA SER A 90 2.80 8.26 18.33
C SER A 90 3.97 7.31 18.11
N PHE A 91 5.21 7.81 18.19
CA PHE A 91 6.41 6.96 18.08
C PHE A 91 6.54 5.97 19.25
N PHE A 92 6.25 6.40 20.49
CA PHE A 92 6.28 5.49 21.65
C PHE A 92 5.21 4.38 21.53
N LEU A 93 4.00 4.74 21.12
CA LEU A 93 2.92 3.77 20.90
C LEU A 93 3.25 2.79 19.76
N LEU A 94 3.81 3.28 18.66
CA LEU A 94 4.29 2.43 17.58
C LEU A 94 5.35 1.44 18.09
N GLY A 95 6.31 1.91 18.90
CA GLY A 95 7.33 1.05 19.52
C GLY A 95 6.71 -0.04 20.40
N LEU A 96 5.73 0.31 21.24
CA LEU A 96 5.03 -0.65 22.10
C LEU A 96 4.26 -1.70 21.29
N LEU A 97 3.54 -1.29 20.24
CA LEU A 97 2.79 -2.20 19.37
C LEU A 97 3.72 -3.14 18.61
N SER A 98 4.85 -2.64 18.11
CA SER A 98 5.87 -3.47 17.45
C SER A 98 6.45 -4.54 18.39
N LEU A 99 6.58 -4.26 19.69
CA LEU A 99 7.00 -5.28 20.66
C LEU A 99 5.93 -6.36 20.87
N VAL A 100 4.65 -5.98 20.85
CA VAL A 100 3.54 -6.94 20.93
C VAL A 100 3.50 -7.83 19.68
N ASP A 101 3.81 -7.29 18.51
CA ASP A 101 3.88 -8.04 17.24
C ASP A 101 4.95 -9.14 17.24
N LEU A 102 5.98 -9.04 18.09
CA LEU A 102 6.96 -10.12 18.24
C LEU A 102 6.35 -11.41 18.82
N ILE A 103 5.27 -11.31 19.61
CA ILE A 103 4.63 -12.46 20.26
C ILE A 103 4.12 -13.50 19.25
N PRO A 104 3.31 -13.15 18.23
CA PRO A 104 2.89 -14.10 17.20
C PRO A 104 4.07 -14.59 16.34
N VAL A 105 5.08 -13.76 16.08
CA VAL A 105 6.28 -14.16 15.31
C VAL A 105 7.00 -15.32 15.99
N PHE A 106 7.16 -15.31 17.32
CA PHE A 106 7.78 -16.41 18.05
C PHE A 106 6.95 -17.71 18.05
N LYS A 107 5.64 -17.62 17.77
CA LYS A 107 4.75 -18.78 17.68
C LYS A 107 4.57 -19.30 16.26
N LEU A 108 5.01 -18.54 15.25
CA LEU A 108 4.86 -18.91 13.86
C LEU A 108 5.77 -20.11 13.54
N ARG A 109 5.16 -21.23 13.16
CA ARG A 109 5.90 -22.38 12.59
C ARG A 109 5.72 -22.34 11.08
N VAL A 110 6.73 -21.83 10.38
CA VAL A 110 6.79 -21.87 8.92
C VAL A 110 7.44 -23.20 8.55
N GLU A 111 6.73 -24.04 7.80
CA GLU A 111 7.33 -25.25 7.23
C GLU A 111 8.42 -24.85 6.22
N GLU A 112 9.59 -25.50 6.29
CA GLU A 112 10.69 -25.20 5.39
C GLU A 112 10.30 -25.51 3.94
N VAL A 113 10.26 -24.47 3.11
CA VAL A 113 10.04 -24.61 1.67
C VAL A 113 11.31 -25.17 1.04
N LYS A 114 11.20 -26.25 0.25
CA LYS A 114 12.35 -26.82 -0.47
C LYS A 114 12.82 -25.86 -1.55
N TYR A 115 13.94 -25.17 -1.32
CA TYR A 115 14.56 -24.28 -2.30
C TYR A 115 15.32 -25.08 -3.37
N SER A 116 15.20 -24.66 -4.64
CA SER A 116 16.10 -25.08 -5.72
C SER A 116 17.53 -24.61 -5.41
N SER A 117 18.54 -25.41 -5.71
CA SER A 117 19.95 -25.02 -5.55
C SER A 117 20.41 -23.94 -6.54
N GLN A 118 19.58 -23.56 -7.52
CA GLN A 118 19.91 -22.64 -8.60
C GLN A 118 18.91 -21.47 -8.74
N ILE A 119 18.44 -20.91 -7.63
CA ILE A 119 17.44 -19.81 -7.56
C ILE A 119 17.69 -18.71 -8.61
N CYS A 120 18.90 -18.17 -8.69
CA CYS A 120 19.20 -17.06 -9.62
C CYS A 120 19.05 -17.46 -11.08
N LYS A 121 19.43 -18.69 -11.44
CA LYS A 121 19.32 -19.19 -12.82
C LYS A 121 17.86 -19.48 -13.17
N ASP A 122 17.11 -20.03 -12.22
CA ASP A 122 15.70 -20.33 -12.38
C ASP A 122 14.89 -19.03 -12.55
N ILE A 123 15.13 -18.02 -11.69
CA ILE A 123 14.51 -16.69 -11.82
C ILE A 123 14.88 -16.05 -13.17
N TRP A 124 16.16 -16.07 -13.55
CA TRP A 124 16.60 -15.50 -14.82
C TRP A 124 15.92 -16.17 -16.02
N SER A 125 15.84 -17.51 -16.01
CA SER A 125 15.16 -18.27 -17.06
C SER A 125 13.66 -17.97 -17.14
N LEU A 126 13.03 -17.70 -15.99
CA LEU A 126 11.62 -17.31 -15.89
C LEU A 126 11.39 -15.91 -16.45
N LEU A 127 12.26 -14.95 -16.11
CA LEU A 127 12.22 -13.57 -16.61
C LEU A 127 12.49 -13.47 -18.11
N CYS A 128 13.27 -14.38 -18.69
CA CYS A 128 13.48 -14.46 -20.14
C CYS A 128 12.26 -14.97 -20.91
N ARG A 129 11.23 -15.51 -20.24
CA ARG A 129 9.96 -15.86 -20.91
C ARG A 129 9.19 -14.58 -21.21
N ILE A 130 8.82 -14.39 -22.47
CA ILE A 130 8.15 -13.17 -22.95
C ILE A 130 6.87 -12.84 -22.17
N ASP A 131 6.07 -13.86 -21.84
CA ASP A 131 4.82 -13.70 -21.09
C ASP A 131 5.07 -13.13 -19.68
N MET A 132 6.13 -13.59 -19.02
CA MET A 132 6.50 -13.13 -17.69
C MET A 132 7.18 -11.76 -17.74
N ALA A 133 8.03 -11.51 -18.73
CA ALA A 133 8.63 -10.19 -18.93
C ALA A 133 7.55 -9.10 -19.11
N ILE A 134 6.54 -9.36 -19.94
CA ILE A 134 5.40 -8.45 -20.12
C ILE A 134 4.65 -8.26 -18.79
N ASN A 135 4.39 -9.34 -18.06
CA ASN A 135 3.69 -9.25 -16.78
C ASN A 135 4.47 -8.42 -15.74
N VAL A 136 5.80 -8.58 -15.67
CA VAL A 136 6.66 -7.80 -14.78
C VAL A 136 6.62 -6.31 -15.14
N ILE A 137 6.65 -5.95 -16.42
CA ILE A 137 6.53 -4.56 -16.86
C ILE A 137 5.17 -3.96 -16.46
N ILE A 138 4.09 -4.72 -16.61
CA ILE A 138 2.74 -4.29 -16.21
C ILE A 138 2.68 -4.08 -14.69
N VAL A 139 3.16 -5.05 -13.91
CA VAL A 139 3.19 -4.98 -12.43
C VAL A 139 4.04 -3.79 -11.97
N PHE A 140 5.20 -3.57 -12.59
CA PHE A 140 6.05 -2.41 -12.31
C PHE A 140 5.33 -1.09 -12.59
N THR A 141 4.63 -1.00 -13.73
CA THR A 141 3.86 0.19 -14.10
C THR A 141 2.74 0.45 -13.11
N ILE A 142 1.99 -0.58 -12.72
CA ILE A 142 0.95 -0.49 -11.68
C ILE A 142 1.55 -0.06 -10.34
N GLY A 143 2.72 -0.58 -9.96
CA GLY A 143 3.43 -0.19 -8.74
C GLY A 143 3.83 1.29 -8.76
N ALA A 144 4.39 1.78 -9.87
CA ALA A 144 4.75 3.18 -10.03
C ALA A 144 3.53 4.11 -9.94
N LEU A 145 2.44 3.75 -10.63
CA LEU A 145 1.17 4.48 -10.56
C LEU A 145 0.56 4.43 -9.16
N SER A 146 0.68 3.32 -8.44
CA SER A 146 0.23 3.23 -7.05
C SER A 146 1.04 4.18 -6.17
N GLY A 147 2.36 4.19 -6.30
CA GLY A 147 3.24 5.07 -5.51
C GLY A 147 2.87 6.55 -5.63
N LEU A 148 2.48 7.01 -6.83
CA LEU A 148 2.00 8.38 -7.03
C LEU A 148 0.71 8.65 -6.24
N ILE A 149 -0.27 7.76 -6.30
CA ILE A 149 -1.54 7.95 -5.55
C ILE A 149 -1.26 7.98 -4.05
N TRP A 150 -0.49 7.02 -3.52
CA TRP A 150 -0.26 6.89 -2.08
C TRP A 150 0.45 8.11 -1.48
N ASN A 151 1.31 8.79 -2.24
CA ASN A 151 2.01 9.99 -1.78
C ASN A 151 1.22 11.29 -2.02
N TYR A 152 0.59 11.43 -3.19
CA TYR A 152 0.02 12.72 -3.61
C TYR A 152 -1.49 12.84 -3.43
N GLN A 153 -2.23 11.76 -3.21
CA GLN A 153 -3.70 11.82 -3.12
C GLN A 153 -4.17 12.75 -1.99
N PHE A 154 -3.65 12.58 -0.78
CA PHE A 154 -4.06 13.43 0.35
C PHE A 154 -3.68 14.88 0.15
N TRP A 155 -2.54 15.12 -0.51
CA TRP A 155 -2.07 16.46 -0.83
C TRP A 155 -3.01 17.14 -1.83
N PHE A 156 -3.33 16.46 -2.93
CA PHE A 156 -4.29 16.92 -3.93
C PHE A 156 -5.69 17.17 -3.33
N MET A 157 -6.20 16.27 -2.49
CA MET A 157 -7.48 16.46 -1.79
C MET A 157 -7.47 17.74 -0.94
N LYS A 158 -6.37 18.02 -0.25
CA LYS A 158 -6.23 19.24 0.56
C LYS A 158 -6.23 20.50 -0.31
N GLU A 159 -5.60 20.46 -1.49
CA GLU A 159 -5.58 21.58 -2.44
C GLU A 159 -6.97 21.94 -2.99
N ILE A 160 -7.81 20.95 -3.28
CA ILE A 160 -9.20 21.16 -3.73
C ILE A 160 -10.16 21.55 -2.58
N GLY A 161 -9.64 21.75 -1.35
CA GLY A 161 -10.41 22.20 -0.20
C GLY A 161 -11.07 21.09 0.62
N ALA A 162 -10.59 19.85 0.55
CA ALA A 162 -11.11 18.77 1.40
C ALA A 162 -10.83 19.04 2.88
N SER A 163 -11.82 18.75 3.73
CA SER A 163 -11.63 18.76 5.18
C SER A 163 -10.81 17.54 5.64
N GLN A 164 -10.18 17.63 6.81
CA GLN A 164 -9.40 16.51 7.37
C GLN A 164 -10.26 15.26 7.63
N VAL A 165 -11.54 15.46 7.96
CA VAL A 165 -12.52 14.37 8.10
C VAL A 165 -12.77 13.68 6.76
N LEU A 166 -12.80 14.43 5.65
CA LEU A 166 -13.01 13.87 4.32
C LEU A 166 -11.80 13.04 3.85
N LEU A 167 -10.58 13.42 4.21
CA LEU A 167 -9.35 12.62 3.97
C LEU A 167 -9.43 11.26 4.68
N GLY A 168 -9.82 11.25 5.96
CA GLY A 168 -10.02 10.01 6.72
C GLY A 168 -11.15 9.16 6.14
N LEU A 169 -12.26 9.79 5.73
CA LEU A 169 -13.39 9.10 5.14
C LEU A 169 -13.05 8.46 3.79
N SER A 170 -12.28 9.14 2.93
CA SER A 170 -11.85 8.56 1.64
C SER A 170 -11.00 7.31 1.83
N MET A 171 -10.16 7.29 2.86
CA MET A 171 -9.31 6.13 3.18
C MET A 171 -10.15 4.92 3.62
N ILE A 172 -11.16 5.13 4.48
CA ILE A 172 -12.11 4.07 4.86
C ILE A 172 -12.90 3.59 3.64
N PHE A 173 -13.33 4.51 2.79
CA PHE A 173 -14.12 4.18 1.61
C PHE A 173 -13.30 3.34 0.61
N GLU A 174 -12.06 3.71 0.35
CA GLU A 174 -11.15 2.94 -0.50
C GLU A 174 -10.85 1.56 0.09
N GLY A 175 -10.48 1.46 1.37
CA GLY A 175 -10.10 0.19 1.98
C GLY A 175 -11.26 -0.75 2.29
N VAL A 176 -12.35 -0.24 2.86
CA VAL A 176 -13.46 -1.10 3.33
C VAL A 176 -14.55 -1.25 2.27
N VAL A 177 -14.86 -0.19 1.52
CA VAL A 177 -15.98 -0.22 0.56
C VAL A 177 -15.51 -0.69 -0.82
N ALA A 178 -14.33 -0.27 -1.27
CA ALA A 178 -13.85 -0.64 -2.60
C ALA A 178 -13.00 -1.93 -2.57
N GLU A 179 -11.98 -1.96 -1.72
CA GLU A 179 -10.97 -3.02 -1.71
C GLU A 179 -11.53 -4.36 -1.20
N LEU A 180 -12.27 -4.37 -0.09
CA LEU A 180 -12.79 -5.60 0.51
C LEU A 180 -13.73 -6.41 -0.43
N PRO A 181 -14.80 -5.84 -1.02
CA PRO A 181 -15.65 -6.60 -1.94
C PRO A 181 -14.85 -7.16 -3.11
N CYS A 182 -13.88 -6.39 -3.61
CA CYS A 182 -12.99 -6.81 -4.69
C CYS A 182 -12.12 -8.01 -4.31
N PHE A 183 -11.58 -8.05 -3.08
CA PHE A 183 -10.86 -9.23 -2.59
C PHE A 183 -11.76 -10.46 -2.49
N LEU A 184 -12.99 -10.32 -1.98
CA LEU A 184 -13.92 -11.44 -1.84
C LEU A 184 -14.36 -12.03 -3.18
N ILE A 185 -14.59 -11.19 -4.20
CA ILE A 185 -14.98 -11.64 -5.54
C ILE A 185 -13.78 -11.97 -6.43
N SER A 186 -12.55 -11.65 -6.03
CA SER A 186 -11.35 -11.76 -6.85
C SER A 186 -11.18 -13.16 -7.44
N GLY A 187 -11.38 -14.22 -6.66
CA GLY A 187 -11.29 -15.61 -7.13
C GLY A 187 -12.32 -15.95 -8.22
N TRP A 188 -13.53 -15.38 -8.16
CA TRP A 188 -14.52 -15.54 -9.22
C TRP A 188 -14.13 -14.75 -10.47
N VAL A 189 -13.68 -13.50 -10.31
CA VAL A 189 -13.25 -12.64 -11.42
C VAL A 189 -12.06 -13.27 -12.16
N ILE A 190 -11.03 -13.68 -11.44
CA ILE A 190 -9.81 -14.28 -11.98
C ILE A 190 -10.12 -15.55 -12.77
N ARG A 191 -11.01 -16.43 -12.27
CA ARG A 191 -11.45 -17.62 -13.01
C ARG A 191 -12.21 -17.28 -14.29
N LYS A 192 -12.92 -16.16 -14.32
CA LYS A 192 -13.78 -15.78 -15.46
C LYS A 192 -13.01 -15.07 -16.56
N ILE A 193 -12.13 -14.12 -16.22
CA ILE A 193 -11.41 -13.31 -17.21
C ILE A 193 -9.95 -13.69 -17.36
N GLY A 194 -9.36 -14.45 -16.43
CA GLY A 194 -7.96 -14.86 -16.45
C GLY A 194 -7.00 -13.80 -15.90
N TYR A 195 -5.79 -14.24 -15.51
CA TYR A 195 -4.78 -13.41 -14.84
C TYR A 195 -4.32 -12.20 -15.67
N ALA A 196 -4.00 -12.41 -16.95
CA ALA A 196 -3.53 -11.33 -17.83
C ALA A 196 -4.57 -10.21 -18.00
N ASN A 197 -5.83 -10.59 -18.20
CA ASN A 197 -6.92 -9.62 -18.34
C ASN A 197 -7.24 -8.89 -17.02
N CYS A 198 -7.02 -9.52 -15.86
CA CYS A 198 -7.12 -8.83 -14.57
C CYS A 198 -6.10 -7.69 -14.47
N ASN A 199 -4.88 -7.91 -14.94
CA ASN A 199 -3.82 -6.89 -14.91
C ASN A 199 -4.12 -5.75 -15.91
N SER A 200 -4.65 -6.07 -17.09
CA SER A 200 -5.15 -5.05 -18.04
C SER A 200 -6.33 -4.26 -17.49
N LEU A 201 -7.27 -4.91 -16.78
CA LEU A 201 -8.38 -4.24 -16.11
C LEU A 201 -7.89 -3.27 -15.04
N ALA A 202 -6.89 -3.66 -14.24
CA ALA A 202 -6.28 -2.79 -13.24
C ALA A 202 -5.67 -1.53 -13.90
N LEU A 203 -4.90 -1.68 -14.98
CA LEU A 203 -4.37 -0.55 -15.75
C LEU A 203 -5.46 0.38 -16.28
N LEU A 204 -6.55 -0.18 -16.82
CA LEU A 204 -7.69 0.61 -17.30
C LEU A 204 -8.35 1.39 -16.16
N CYS A 205 -8.56 0.77 -15.00
CA CYS A 205 -9.09 1.44 -13.82
C CYS A 205 -8.15 2.53 -13.29
N PHE A 206 -6.82 2.34 -13.33
CA PHE A 206 -5.86 3.40 -13.03
C PHE A 206 -6.01 4.57 -14.00
N GLY A 207 -6.06 4.30 -15.30
CA GLY A 207 -6.26 5.34 -16.32
C GLY A 207 -7.53 6.16 -16.06
N LEU A 208 -8.66 5.49 -15.79
CA LEU A 208 -9.90 6.16 -15.42
C LEU A 208 -9.76 6.98 -14.13
N ARG A 209 -9.10 6.43 -13.10
CA ARG A 209 -8.90 7.11 -11.82
C ARG A 209 -8.11 8.40 -11.97
N TYR A 210 -7.02 8.37 -12.74
CA TYR A 210 -6.22 9.57 -13.04
C TYR A 210 -6.98 10.59 -13.89
N LEU A 211 -7.75 10.13 -14.88
CA LEU A 211 -8.62 11.03 -15.64
C LEU A 211 -9.66 11.70 -14.73
N CYS A 212 -10.26 10.96 -13.80
CA CYS A 212 -11.16 11.56 -12.81
C CYS A 212 -10.44 12.61 -11.96
N PHE A 213 -9.24 12.33 -11.45
CA PHE A 213 -8.46 13.32 -10.70
C PHE A 213 -8.12 14.57 -11.52
N ALA A 214 -7.83 14.43 -12.82
CA ALA A 214 -7.52 15.56 -13.70
C ALA A 214 -8.71 16.54 -13.90
N TYR A 215 -9.96 16.06 -13.83
CA TYR A 215 -11.15 16.88 -14.04
C TYR A 215 -11.96 17.15 -12.75
N MET A 216 -11.45 16.72 -11.60
CA MET A 216 -12.19 16.82 -10.33
C MET A 216 -11.96 18.15 -9.64
N TRP A 217 -13.05 18.88 -9.39
CA TRP A 217 -13.07 20.13 -8.63
C TRP A 217 -13.82 20.02 -7.30
N ASN A 218 -14.66 19.00 -7.14
CA ASN A 218 -15.43 18.78 -5.92
C ASN A 218 -14.75 17.70 -5.05
N PRO A 219 -14.35 18.01 -3.80
CA PRO A 219 -13.72 17.06 -2.89
C PRO A 219 -14.51 15.76 -2.66
N TRP A 220 -15.84 15.83 -2.66
CA TRP A 220 -16.71 14.68 -2.40
C TRP A 220 -16.71 13.66 -3.55
N MET A 221 -16.30 14.07 -4.75
CA MET A 221 -16.12 13.14 -5.88
C MET A 221 -14.94 12.18 -5.65
N THR A 222 -14.07 12.44 -4.67
CA THR A 222 -13.00 11.52 -4.31
C THR A 222 -13.54 10.17 -3.84
N SER A 223 -14.68 10.14 -3.15
CA SER A 223 -15.29 8.90 -2.68
C SER A 223 -15.69 7.96 -3.83
N PRO A 224 -16.54 8.36 -4.81
CA PRO A 224 -16.87 7.48 -5.92
C PRO A 224 -15.65 7.12 -6.79
N VAL A 225 -14.69 8.03 -6.96
CA VAL A 225 -13.41 7.71 -7.64
C VAL A 225 -12.61 6.65 -6.87
N GLY A 226 -12.70 6.67 -5.54
CA GLY A 226 -12.13 5.65 -4.66
C GLY A 226 -12.68 4.24 -4.89
N LEU A 227 -13.87 4.06 -5.50
CA LEU A 227 -14.35 2.72 -5.90
C LEU A 227 -13.43 2.04 -6.91
N LEU A 228 -12.76 2.82 -7.76
CA LEU A 228 -11.77 2.28 -8.70
C LEU A 228 -10.54 1.71 -7.98
N HIS A 229 -10.34 2.05 -6.70
CA HIS A 229 -9.27 1.47 -5.90
C HIS A 229 -9.39 -0.05 -5.79
N GLY A 230 -10.62 -0.57 -5.63
CA GLY A 230 -10.88 -1.99 -5.45
C GLY A 230 -10.33 -2.87 -6.59
N PRO A 231 -10.68 -2.61 -7.86
CA PRO A 231 -10.08 -3.33 -8.98
C PRO A 231 -8.58 -3.10 -9.13
N THR A 232 -8.10 -1.86 -8.92
CA THR A 232 -6.68 -1.51 -9.07
C THR A 232 -5.77 -2.17 -8.04
N PHE A 233 -6.30 -2.44 -6.84
CA PHE A 233 -5.54 -2.98 -5.73
C PHE A 233 -6.02 -4.39 -5.36
N GLY A 234 -7.26 -4.58 -4.94
CA GLY A 234 -7.78 -5.88 -4.50
C GLY A 234 -7.70 -6.99 -5.57
N ILE A 235 -8.26 -6.75 -6.77
CA ILE A 235 -8.24 -7.77 -7.86
C ILE A 235 -6.81 -7.98 -8.38
N PHE A 236 -6.06 -6.89 -8.59
CA PHE A 236 -4.68 -6.94 -9.03
C PHE A 236 -3.78 -7.72 -8.06
N PHE A 237 -3.88 -7.43 -6.77
CA PHE A 237 -3.08 -8.07 -5.73
C PHE A 237 -3.37 -9.58 -5.64
N ALA A 238 -4.65 -9.96 -5.70
CA ALA A 238 -5.05 -11.36 -5.79
C ALA A 238 -4.51 -12.03 -7.06
N SER A 239 -4.59 -11.36 -8.22
CA SER A 239 -4.05 -11.86 -9.50
C SER A 239 -2.54 -12.09 -9.43
N MET A 240 -1.79 -11.14 -8.84
CA MET A 240 -0.33 -11.21 -8.71
C MET A 240 0.11 -12.38 -7.83
N THR A 241 -0.52 -12.56 -6.67
CA THR A 241 -0.20 -13.65 -5.73
C THR A 241 -0.51 -15.03 -6.32
N LEU A 242 -1.56 -15.15 -7.13
CA LEU A 242 -1.92 -16.40 -7.80
C LEU A 242 -1.07 -16.71 -9.04
N TYR A 243 -0.61 -15.69 -9.78
CA TYR A 243 0.21 -15.86 -10.98
C TYR A 243 1.56 -16.53 -10.68
N GLY A 244 2.13 -16.31 -9.48
CA GLY A 244 3.40 -16.93 -9.07
C GLY A 244 3.36 -18.46 -8.95
N LYS A 245 2.19 -19.09 -9.10
CA LYS A 245 2.00 -20.54 -8.96
C LYS A 245 1.78 -21.28 -10.30
N THR A 246 1.57 -20.57 -11.41
CA THR A 246 1.46 -21.14 -12.77
C THR A 246 2.81 -21.25 -13.45
#